data_AF-A0A317WWI9-F1
#
_entry.id   AF-A0A317WWI9-F1
#
_cell.length_a   1.000
_cell.length_b   1.000
_cell.length_c   1.000
_cell.angle_alpha   90.00
_cell.angle_beta   90.00
_cell.angle_gamma   90.00
#
_symmetry.space_group_name_H-M   'P 1'
#
loop_
_entity.id
_entity.type
_entity.pdbx_description
1 polymer ?
#
loop_
_entity_poly.entity_id
_entity_poly.type
_entity_poly.pdbx_seq_one_letter_code
_entity_poly.pdbx_strand_id
1 'polypeptide(L)'
;WLPIFTSIAVILAAKFISKVAEPLNASRTVCLPRLMPAPWVPIRPSSWSYPMIPAKGLLVSRNVPFESMPYIAGVALQFDLLKPNECQEISLRLRDDSGLDRGSDSLLAVQNWAPLRLIIIGSSLFTAGIVAWAVVLEDWPAVIAVVLISLASTLNGVASISKARSLDVQPCEPASDFVIRVPGEGFIVVHCDQKMTDLLSFDDVVYDQVFGETTYGILVLAAGLSSAVGMFFLYWCSQQTLLVMAAFYQLLCCLCLVCSQIPGTALSLHWDIQGLEMERMQTTIQWSYIESLRFASNALGRTDWILKGGFLPDTDPVRRWIYEAEKHLGDHEWHAAGAWNKCGV
;
A
#
# COMPACT_ATOMS: atom_id res chain seq x y z
N TRP A 1 30.46 16.84 -9.97
CA TRP A 1 29.42 16.99 -8.94
C TRP A 1 28.01 16.85 -9.52
N LEU A 2 27.61 17.63 -10.53
CA LEU A 2 26.30 17.48 -11.21
C LEU A 2 25.95 16.04 -11.65
N PRO A 3 26.82 15.27 -12.35
CA PRO A 3 26.48 13.91 -12.81
C PRO A 3 26.37 12.88 -11.68
N ILE A 4 27.01 13.14 -10.54
CA ILE A 4 26.93 12.28 -9.35
C ILE A 4 25.59 12.50 -8.66
N PHE A 5 25.20 13.77 -8.49
CA PHE A 5 23.94 14.15 -7.88
C PHE A 5 22.75 13.66 -8.71
N THR A 6 22.83 13.77 -10.04
CA THR A 6 21.79 13.28 -10.93
C THR A 6 21.59 11.77 -10.81
N SER A 7 22.68 11.01 -10.74
CA SER A 7 22.63 9.54 -10.63
C SER A 7 22.06 9.08 -9.28
N ILE A 8 22.45 9.74 -8.19
CA ILE A 8 21.93 9.45 -6.84
C ILE A 8 20.43 9.76 -6.77
N ALA A 9 20.00 10.91 -7.30
CA ALA A 9 18.59 11.29 -7.33
C ALA A 9 17.74 10.28 -8.13
N VAL A 10 18.25 9.76 -9.25
CA VAL A 10 17.57 8.70 -10.02
C VAL A 10 17.41 7.43 -9.19
N ILE A 11 18.49 6.95 -8.56
CA ILE A 11 18.47 5.69 -7.81
C ILE A 11 17.55 5.81 -6.59
N LEU A 12 17.59 6.94 -5.88
CA LEU A 12 16.69 7.21 -4.76
C LEU A 12 15.26 7.30 -5.24
N ALA A 13 14.97 8.11 -6.27
CA ALA A 13 13.62 8.26 -6.80
C ALA A 13 13.05 6.90 -7.23
N ALA A 14 13.85 6.05 -7.89
CA ALA A 14 13.47 4.69 -8.25
C ALA A 14 13.06 3.84 -7.03
N LYS A 15 13.86 3.83 -5.96
CA LYS A 15 13.57 3.09 -4.72
C LYS A 15 12.35 3.61 -3.96
N PHE A 16 12.08 4.90 -4.04
CA PHE A 16 10.93 5.50 -3.38
C PHE A 16 9.64 5.30 -4.18
N ILE A 17 9.72 5.41 -5.51
CA ILE A 17 8.59 5.14 -6.41
C ILE A 17 8.14 3.68 -6.30
N SER A 18 9.04 2.72 -6.07
CA SER A 18 8.64 1.32 -5.87
C SER A 18 7.72 1.12 -4.66
N LYS A 19 7.80 1.98 -3.63
CA LYS A 19 6.88 1.95 -2.48
C LYS A 19 5.48 2.50 -2.80
N VAL A 20 5.38 3.34 -3.83
CA VAL A 20 4.14 4.00 -4.27
C VAL A 20 3.65 3.42 -5.61
N ALA A 21 4.25 2.31 -6.07
CA ALA A 21 3.93 1.68 -7.35
C ALA A 21 2.50 1.11 -7.38
N GLU A 22 1.99 0.68 -6.23
CA GLU A 22 0.66 0.09 -6.12
C GLU A 22 -0.51 1.06 -6.32
N PRO A 23 -0.57 2.21 -5.63
CA PRO A 23 -1.57 3.24 -5.94
C PRO A 23 -1.38 3.82 -7.35
N LEU A 24 -0.15 3.80 -7.91
CA LEU A 24 0.06 4.18 -9.31
C LEU A 24 -0.65 3.21 -10.25
N ASN A 25 -0.34 1.92 -10.14
CA ASN A 25 -0.81 0.88 -11.06
C ASN A 25 -2.34 0.67 -11.01
N ALA A 26 -2.97 1.02 -9.90
CA ALA A 26 -4.43 1.03 -9.77
C ALA A 26 -5.10 2.17 -10.58
N SER A 27 -4.35 3.20 -11.00
CA SER A 27 -4.89 4.35 -11.72
C SER A 27 -4.71 4.27 -13.24
N ARG A 28 -5.80 4.49 -13.99
CA ARG A 28 -5.76 4.58 -15.47
C ARG A 28 -4.88 5.71 -16.01
N THR A 29 -4.51 6.69 -15.18
CA THR A 29 -3.60 7.78 -15.53
C THR A 29 -2.18 7.29 -15.83
N VAL A 30 -1.85 6.04 -15.51
CA VAL A 30 -0.56 5.42 -15.83
C VAL A 30 -0.34 5.24 -17.34
N CYS A 31 -1.39 5.25 -18.16
CA CYS A 31 -1.28 5.20 -19.63
C CYS A 31 -0.76 6.50 -20.27
N LEU A 32 -0.64 7.60 -19.52
CA LEU A 32 -0.26 8.89 -20.09
C LEU A 32 1.22 8.93 -20.49
N PRO A 33 1.56 9.46 -21.68
CA PRO A 33 2.95 9.62 -22.11
C PRO A 33 3.68 10.59 -21.20
N ARG A 34 4.73 10.09 -20.54
CA ARG A 34 5.53 10.85 -19.57
C ARG A 34 6.99 10.45 -19.58
N LEU A 35 7.87 11.42 -19.32
CA LEU A 35 9.26 11.17 -18.95
C LEU A 35 9.32 10.79 -17.46
N MET A 36 9.20 9.50 -17.16
CA MET A 36 9.44 9.02 -15.79
C MET A 36 10.86 8.44 -15.60
N PRO A 37 11.45 8.54 -14.40
CA PRO A 37 12.78 8.01 -14.11
C PRO A 37 12.80 6.49 -14.19
N ALA A 38 13.31 5.92 -15.28
CA ALA A 38 13.56 4.48 -15.36
C ALA A 38 14.52 4.07 -14.22
N PRO A 39 14.17 3.07 -13.38
CA PRO A 39 13.71 1.74 -13.76
C PRO A 39 12.39 1.39 -13.05
N TRP A 40 11.27 1.84 -13.60
CA TRP A 40 9.94 1.59 -13.03
C TRP A 40 9.36 0.21 -13.43
N VAL A 41 10.16 -0.65 -14.07
CA VAL A 41 9.85 -2.08 -14.18
C VAL A 41 10.69 -2.84 -13.16
N PRO A 42 10.21 -2.99 -11.91
CA PRO A 42 10.59 -4.18 -11.17
C PRO A 42 10.09 -5.35 -12.02
N ILE A 43 11.02 -6.19 -12.48
CA ILE A 43 10.69 -7.54 -12.95
C ILE A 43 10.01 -8.20 -11.74
N ARG A 44 8.68 -8.14 -11.64
CA ARG A 44 7.92 -8.85 -10.61
C ARG A 44 7.90 -10.32 -11.04
N PRO A 45 8.61 -11.23 -10.37
CA PRO A 45 8.58 -12.64 -10.70
C PRO A 45 7.35 -13.29 -10.05
N SER A 46 6.49 -13.86 -10.88
CA SER A 46 5.73 -15.11 -10.67
C SER A 46 4.84 -15.30 -9.43
N SER A 47 4.47 -14.29 -8.65
CA SER A 47 3.29 -14.41 -7.78
C SER A 47 2.56 -13.07 -7.68
N TRP A 48 1.35 -13.07 -8.20
CA TRP A 48 0.50 -11.92 -8.48
C TRP A 48 -0.31 -11.49 -7.24
N SER A 49 0.35 -11.43 -6.09
CA SER A 49 -0.19 -10.97 -4.81
C SER A 49 0.45 -9.63 -4.44
N TYR A 50 -0.33 -8.69 -3.90
CA TYR A 50 0.24 -7.46 -3.30
C TYR A 50 1.27 -7.86 -2.23
N PRO A 51 2.33 -7.05 -2.02
CA PRO A 51 3.32 -7.35 -1.01
C PRO A 51 2.64 -7.53 0.34
N MET A 52 2.80 -8.70 0.93
CA MET A 52 2.35 -8.94 2.28
C MET A 52 3.15 -8.07 3.23
N ILE A 53 2.44 -7.37 4.11
CA ILE A 53 3.06 -6.64 5.21
C ILE A 53 3.27 -7.64 6.35
N PRO A 54 4.49 -7.72 6.93
CA PRO A 54 4.70 -8.56 8.11
C PRO A 54 3.87 -8.01 9.27
N ALA A 55 2.86 -8.76 9.66
CA ALA A 55 1.93 -8.39 10.72
C ALA A 55 1.55 -9.66 11.47
N LYS A 56 1.87 -9.72 12.76
CA LYS A 56 1.51 -10.85 13.60
C LYS A 56 0.11 -10.63 14.15
N GLY A 57 -0.81 -11.54 13.88
CA GLY A 57 -2.17 -11.45 14.40
C GLY A 57 -2.84 -12.80 14.55
N LEU A 58 -4.09 -12.77 15.00
CA LEU A 58 -4.94 -13.93 15.17
C LEU A 58 -6.34 -13.62 14.64
N LEU A 59 -6.88 -14.55 13.87
CA LEU A 59 -8.30 -14.60 13.56
C LEU A 59 -9.07 -15.24 14.73
N VAL A 60 -9.86 -14.46 15.47
CA VAL A 60 -10.40 -14.86 16.78
C VAL A 60 -11.38 -16.03 16.68
N SER A 61 -12.30 -16.01 15.72
CA SER A 61 -13.30 -17.08 15.60
C SER A 61 -12.70 -18.42 15.18
N ARG A 62 -11.58 -18.41 14.45
CA ARG A 62 -10.92 -19.63 13.94
C ARG A 62 -9.69 -20.06 14.72
N ASN A 63 -9.16 -19.18 15.56
CA ASN A 63 -7.89 -19.34 16.23
C ASN A 63 -6.74 -19.65 15.24
N VAL A 64 -6.79 -19.03 14.06
CA VAL A 64 -5.75 -19.16 13.03
C VAL A 64 -4.79 -17.98 13.17
N PRO A 65 -3.53 -18.21 13.59
CA PRO A 65 -2.54 -17.15 13.63
C PRO A 65 -2.10 -16.82 12.20
N PHE A 66 -1.84 -15.55 11.94
CA PHE A 66 -1.25 -15.09 10.69
C PHE A 66 0.00 -14.24 11.00
N GLU A 67 0.99 -14.34 10.13
CA GLU A 67 2.25 -13.59 10.23
C GLU A 67 2.40 -12.54 9.11
N SER A 68 1.55 -12.62 8.11
CA SER A 68 1.44 -11.73 6.96
C SER A 68 0.02 -11.18 6.85
N MET A 69 -0.09 -9.96 6.37
CA MET A 69 -1.38 -9.35 6.05
C MET A 69 -1.31 -8.69 4.67
N PRO A 70 -2.40 -8.71 3.87
CA PRO A 70 -2.43 -8.02 2.59
C PRO A 70 -2.09 -6.52 2.73
N TYR A 71 -1.32 -5.98 1.78
CA TYR A 71 -0.92 -4.55 1.77
C TYR A 71 -2.09 -3.60 2.00
N ILE A 72 -3.19 -3.83 1.29
CA ILE A 72 -4.42 -3.03 1.37
C ILE A 72 -4.96 -2.94 2.78
N ALA A 73 -4.90 -4.04 3.51
CA ALA A 73 -5.42 -4.11 4.85
C ALA A 73 -4.53 -3.35 5.83
N GLY A 74 -3.21 -3.40 5.66
CA GLY A 74 -2.30 -2.58 6.44
C GLY A 74 -2.36 -1.08 6.12
N VAL A 75 -2.63 -0.75 4.86
CA VAL A 75 -2.96 0.61 4.42
C VAL A 75 -4.24 1.08 5.12
N ALA A 76 -5.33 0.31 5.05
CA ALA A 76 -6.61 0.66 5.67
C ALA A 76 -6.51 0.86 7.18
N LEU A 77 -5.76 0.00 7.87
CA LEU A 77 -5.53 0.06 9.32
C LEU A 77 -4.47 1.07 9.76
N GLN A 78 -3.76 1.69 8.81
CA GLN A 78 -2.73 2.71 9.06
C GLN A 78 -1.62 2.27 10.03
N PHE A 79 -1.12 1.03 9.91
CA PHE A 79 -0.10 0.49 10.83
C PHE A 79 1.11 1.41 11.04
N ASP A 80 1.56 2.08 9.98
CA ASP A 80 2.75 2.95 9.99
C ASP A 80 2.60 4.23 10.84
N LEU A 81 1.37 4.57 11.26
CA LEU A 81 1.06 5.80 12.00
C LEU A 81 0.83 5.57 13.49
N LEU A 82 0.73 4.32 13.94
CA LEU A 82 0.45 4.02 15.33
C LEU A 82 1.65 4.36 16.20
N LYS A 83 1.39 5.00 17.33
CA LYS A 83 2.39 5.23 18.37
C LYS A 83 2.68 3.92 19.12
N PRO A 84 3.88 3.80 19.72
CA PRO A 84 4.15 2.67 20.62
C PRO A 84 3.10 2.62 21.73
N ASN A 85 2.62 1.41 22.04
CA ASN A 85 1.54 1.10 22.98
C ASN A 85 0.17 1.70 22.65
N GLU A 86 -0.04 2.21 21.43
CA GLU A 86 -1.35 2.66 21.01
C GLU A 86 -2.23 1.45 20.70
N CYS A 87 -3.40 1.41 21.34
CA CYS A 87 -4.41 0.40 21.11
C CYS A 87 -5.64 1.02 20.46
N GLN A 88 -6.13 0.38 19.40
CA GLN A 88 -7.27 0.86 18.61
C GLN A 88 -8.32 -0.23 18.47
N GLU A 89 -9.58 0.16 18.63
CA GLU A 89 -10.75 -0.65 18.31
C GLU A 89 -11.43 -0.03 17.09
N ILE A 90 -11.53 -0.80 16.02
CA ILE A 90 -12.02 -0.34 14.72
C ILE A 90 -13.10 -1.30 14.25
N SER A 91 -14.28 -0.80 13.93
CA SER A 91 -15.26 -1.57 13.18
C SER A 91 -15.16 -1.25 11.70
N LEU A 92 -14.96 -2.30 10.90
CA LEU A 92 -14.88 -2.22 9.46
C LEU A 92 -16.12 -2.87 8.85
N ARG A 93 -16.85 -2.07 8.07
CA ARG A 93 -18.03 -2.53 7.34
C ARG A 93 -17.91 -2.17 5.87
N LEU A 94 -18.43 -3.05 5.03
CA LEU A 94 -18.59 -2.74 3.61
C LEU A 94 -19.87 -1.91 3.45
N ARG A 95 -19.80 -0.81 2.68
CA ARG A 95 -20.96 0.05 2.48
C ARG A 95 -21.97 -0.60 1.51
N ASP A 96 -23.12 -1.02 2.04
CA ASP A 96 -24.19 -1.73 1.30
C ASP A 96 -24.89 -0.87 0.22
N ASP A 97 -24.78 0.46 0.26
CA ASP A 97 -25.44 1.39 -0.69
C ASP A 97 -24.73 1.55 -2.04
N SER A 98 -23.58 0.89 -2.24
CA SER A 98 -23.05 0.79 -3.60
C SER A 98 -23.90 -0.23 -4.34
N GLY A 99 -24.85 0.26 -5.14
CA GLY A 99 -25.45 -0.50 -6.23
C GLY A 99 -24.33 -1.04 -7.10
N LEU A 100 -23.78 -2.19 -6.69
CA LEU A 100 -22.71 -2.92 -7.35
C LEU A 100 -23.34 -3.61 -8.57
N ASP A 101 -23.87 -2.78 -9.47
CA ASP A 101 -24.22 -3.13 -10.82
C ASP A 101 -22.92 -3.58 -11.48
N ARG A 102 -22.66 -4.89 -11.43
CA ARG A 102 -22.01 -5.76 -12.43
C ARG A 102 -20.83 -5.24 -13.28
N GLY A 103 -20.14 -4.17 -12.91
CA GLY A 103 -19.10 -3.59 -13.77
C GLY A 103 -18.27 -2.43 -13.23
N SER A 104 -18.51 -1.92 -12.02
CA SER A 104 -17.65 -0.88 -11.42
C SER A 104 -16.65 -1.51 -10.44
N ASP A 105 -15.59 -2.04 -11.04
CA ASP A 105 -14.38 -2.59 -10.41
C ASP A 105 -13.71 -1.59 -9.44
N SER A 106 -13.42 -2.06 -8.21
CA SER A 106 -12.39 -1.64 -7.23
C SER A 106 -12.92 -1.18 -5.86
N LEU A 107 -12.72 -2.04 -4.85
CA LEU A 107 -12.94 -1.72 -3.43
C LEU A 107 -12.10 -0.52 -2.94
N LEU A 108 -11.03 -0.21 -3.67
CA LEU A 108 -10.16 0.94 -3.45
C LEU A 108 -9.94 1.63 -4.79
N ALA A 109 -10.62 2.76 -4.98
CA ALA A 109 -10.37 3.63 -6.11
C ALA A 109 -9.25 4.62 -5.75
N VAL A 110 -8.38 4.92 -6.70
CA VAL A 110 -7.38 5.98 -6.52
C VAL A 110 -8.08 7.33 -6.61
N GLN A 111 -7.87 8.20 -5.61
CA GLN A 111 -8.55 9.49 -5.53
C GLN A 111 -8.24 10.38 -6.76
N ASN A 112 -9.23 11.16 -7.20
CA ASN A 112 -9.10 12.03 -8.37
C ASN A 112 -8.02 13.11 -8.24
N TRP A 113 -7.75 13.59 -7.02
CA TRP A 113 -6.76 14.64 -6.72
C TRP A 113 -5.50 14.11 -6.05
N ALA A 114 -5.17 12.82 -6.23
CA ALA A 114 -3.94 12.29 -5.65
C ALA A 114 -2.72 13.10 -6.14
N PRO A 115 -1.79 13.51 -5.24
CA PRO A 115 -0.59 14.28 -5.61
C PRO A 115 0.19 13.62 -6.76
N LEU A 116 0.14 12.31 -6.76
CA LEU A 116 0.76 11.46 -7.76
C LEU A 116 0.10 11.56 -9.14
N ARG A 117 -1.23 11.67 -9.23
CA ARG A 117 -1.93 11.97 -10.49
C ARG A 117 -1.56 13.35 -11.02
N LEU A 118 -1.43 14.34 -10.14
CA LEU A 118 -0.98 15.70 -10.53
C LEU A 118 0.45 15.69 -11.08
N ILE A 119 1.37 14.94 -10.47
CA ILE A 119 2.73 14.77 -11.02
C ILE A 119 2.67 14.14 -12.40
N ILE A 120 1.83 13.11 -12.60
CA ILE A 120 1.71 12.44 -13.90
C ILE A 120 1.17 13.41 -14.96
N ILE A 121 0.08 14.12 -14.67
CA ILE A 121 -0.52 15.08 -15.59
C ILE A 121 0.46 16.22 -15.89
N GLY A 122 1.12 16.77 -14.87
CA GLY A 122 2.14 17.80 -15.01
C GLY A 122 3.33 17.32 -15.83
N SER A 123 3.77 16.08 -15.64
CA SER A 123 4.85 15.48 -16.43
C SER A 123 4.48 15.32 -17.90
N SER A 124 3.23 14.93 -18.18
CA SER A 124 2.72 14.81 -19.54
C SER A 124 2.64 16.17 -20.24
N LEU A 125 2.13 17.20 -19.56
CA LEU A 125 2.08 18.57 -20.07
C LEU A 125 3.49 19.11 -20.37
N PHE A 126 4.44 18.85 -19.48
CA PHE A 126 5.82 19.29 -19.69
C PHE A 126 6.51 18.55 -20.83
N THR A 127 6.27 17.24 -20.98
CA THR A 127 6.74 16.46 -22.13
C THR A 127 6.21 17.06 -23.44
N ALA A 128 4.94 17.44 -23.50
CA ALA A 128 4.38 18.14 -24.67
C ALA A 128 5.07 19.50 -24.91
N GLY A 129 5.38 20.24 -23.83
CA GLY A 129 6.14 21.48 -23.90
C GLY A 129 7.55 21.32 -24.48
N ILE A 130 8.28 20.28 -24.08
CA ILE A 130 9.60 19.97 -24.66
C ILE A 130 9.46 19.65 -26.14
N VAL A 131 8.48 18.84 -26.54
CA VAL A 131 8.29 18.49 -27.96
C VAL A 131 8.02 19.75 -28.78
N ALA A 132 7.14 20.63 -28.30
CA ALA A 132 6.90 21.91 -28.97
C ALA A 132 8.18 22.76 -29.06
N TRP A 133 8.96 22.81 -27.98
CA TRP A 133 10.24 23.53 -27.94
C TRP A 133 11.27 22.96 -28.92
N ALA A 134 11.38 21.63 -29.01
CA ALA A 134 12.29 20.95 -29.93
C ALA A 134 11.91 21.17 -31.40
N VAL A 135 10.60 21.24 -31.71
CA VAL A 135 10.12 21.58 -33.05
C VAL A 135 10.49 23.02 -33.43
N VAL A 136 10.37 23.98 -32.49
CA VAL A 136 10.77 25.38 -32.72
C VAL A 136 12.28 25.51 -32.98
N LEU A 137 13.10 24.66 -32.35
CA LEU A 137 14.54 24.63 -32.55
C LEU A 137 14.98 23.75 -33.74
N GLU A 138 14.04 23.18 -34.49
CA GLU A 138 14.29 22.24 -35.61
C GLU A 138 15.16 21.02 -35.21
N ASP A 139 15.12 20.63 -33.94
CA ASP A 139 15.91 19.52 -33.37
C ASP A 139 15.12 18.20 -33.45
N TRP A 140 15.03 17.65 -34.67
CA TRP A 140 14.33 16.39 -34.95
C TRP A 140 14.83 15.18 -34.14
N PRO A 141 16.16 14.99 -33.92
CA PRO A 141 16.64 13.94 -33.03
C PRO A 141 16.03 14.03 -31.63
N ALA A 142 15.90 15.24 -31.08
CA ALA A 142 15.27 15.45 -29.78
C ALA A 142 13.79 15.06 -29.79
N VAL A 143 13.05 15.41 -30.84
CA VAL A 143 11.62 15.05 -30.99
C VAL A 143 11.46 13.53 -31.00
N ILE A 144 12.23 12.82 -31.84
CA ILE A 144 12.16 11.36 -31.96
C ILE A 144 12.52 10.70 -30.62
N ALA A 145 13.58 11.17 -29.97
CA ALA A 145 14.01 10.66 -28.67
C ALA A 145 12.93 10.78 -27.60
N VAL A 146 12.33 11.97 -27.47
CA VAL A 146 11.29 12.25 -26.45
C VAL A 146 10.03 11.44 -26.72
N VAL A 147 9.62 11.30 -27.99
CA VAL A 147 8.47 10.48 -28.36
C VAL A 147 8.71 9.01 -28.02
N LEU A 148 9.89 8.46 -28.35
CA LEU A 148 10.22 7.06 -28.05
C LEU A 148 10.29 6.77 -26.54
N ILE A 149 10.90 7.67 -25.77
CA ILE A 149 10.99 7.53 -24.30
C ILE A 149 9.59 7.63 -23.67
N SER A 150 8.75 8.52 -24.19
CA SER A 150 7.37 8.67 -23.71
C SER A 150 6.51 7.45 -24.05
N LEU A 151 6.68 6.89 -25.26
CA LEU A 151 6.03 5.65 -25.68
C LEU A 151 6.46 4.48 -24.79
N ALA A 152 7.75 4.37 -24.45
CA ALA A 152 8.25 3.38 -23.51
C ALA A 152 7.52 3.43 -22.17
N SER A 153 7.31 4.64 -21.63
CA SER A 153 6.57 4.82 -20.38
C SER A 153 5.09 4.44 -20.51
N THR A 154 4.44 4.72 -21.64
CA THR A 154 3.03 4.31 -21.85
C THR A 154 2.88 2.81 -21.92
N LEU A 155 3.76 2.13 -22.68
CA LEU A 155 3.72 0.68 -22.85
C LEU A 155 3.87 -0.01 -21.51
N ASN A 156 4.84 0.41 -20.71
CA ASN A 156 5.02 -0.20 -19.41
C ASN A 156 3.97 0.22 -18.38
N GLY A 157 3.37 1.38 -18.55
CA GLY A 157 2.19 1.75 -17.78
C GLY A 157 1.01 0.82 -18.08
N VAL A 158 0.74 0.52 -19.35
CA VAL A 158 -0.29 -0.44 -19.76
C VAL A 158 0.02 -1.84 -19.25
N ALA A 159 1.29 -2.25 -19.30
CA ALA A 159 1.76 -3.52 -18.76
C ALA A 159 1.53 -3.63 -17.24
N SER A 160 1.56 -2.51 -16.52
CA SER A 160 1.42 -2.50 -15.07
C SER A 160 0.00 -2.28 -14.56
N ILE A 161 -0.99 -2.13 -15.45
CA ILE A 161 -2.39 -1.98 -15.03
C ILE A 161 -2.86 -3.29 -14.42
N SER A 162 -3.13 -3.22 -13.12
CA SER A 162 -3.76 -4.30 -12.37
C SER A 162 -5.20 -3.91 -12.07
N LYS A 163 -6.14 -4.82 -12.32
CA LYS A 163 -7.51 -4.70 -11.82
C LYS A 163 -7.62 -5.54 -10.55
N ALA A 164 -8.19 -4.95 -9.50
CA ALA A 164 -8.70 -5.72 -8.38
C ALA A 164 -9.92 -6.50 -8.87
N ARG A 165 -9.74 -7.76 -9.26
CA ARG A 165 -10.90 -8.64 -9.47
C ARG A 165 -11.47 -8.91 -8.08
N SER A 166 -12.69 -8.42 -7.84
CA SER A 166 -13.48 -8.91 -6.72
C SER A 166 -13.67 -10.40 -6.97
N LEU A 167 -13.06 -11.24 -6.14
CA LEU A 167 -13.50 -12.63 -6.07
C LEU A 167 -14.98 -12.57 -5.70
N ASP A 168 -15.81 -13.25 -6.49
CA ASP A 168 -17.18 -13.56 -6.11
C ASP A 168 -17.08 -14.60 -4.99
N VAL A 169 -16.68 -14.12 -3.81
CA VAL A 169 -16.58 -14.97 -2.63
C VAL A 169 -18.02 -15.19 -2.21
N GLN A 170 -18.54 -16.38 -2.52
CA GLN A 170 -19.67 -16.90 -1.80
C GLN A 170 -19.31 -16.84 -0.31
N PRO A 171 -20.09 -16.14 0.54
CA PRO A 171 -19.78 -16.04 1.97
C PRO A 171 -19.80 -17.44 2.53
N CYS A 172 -18.62 -18.01 2.72
CA CYS A 172 -18.43 -19.38 3.18
C CYS A 172 -18.21 -19.39 4.70
N GLU A 173 -17.89 -18.22 5.27
CA GLU A 173 -17.35 -18.12 6.62
C GLU A 173 -18.17 -17.14 7.49
N PRO A 174 -18.40 -17.46 8.77
CA PRO A 174 -19.06 -16.55 9.70
C PRO A 174 -18.16 -15.36 10.02
N ALA A 175 -18.78 -14.23 10.40
CA ALA A 175 -18.08 -13.01 10.77
C ALA A 175 -17.09 -13.31 11.88
N SER A 176 -15.87 -12.79 11.73
CA SER A 176 -14.85 -12.98 12.74
C SER A 176 -13.98 -11.75 12.92
N ASP A 177 -13.66 -11.51 14.19
CA ASP A 177 -12.83 -10.41 14.62
C ASP A 177 -11.36 -10.76 14.43
N PHE A 178 -10.56 -9.74 14.09
CA PHE A 178 -9.11 -9.85 13.96
C PHE A 178 -8.45 -9.12 15.11
N VAL A 179 -7.39 -9.73 15.64
CA VAL A 179 -6.48 -9.07 16.56
C VAL A 179 -5.11 -9.00 15.92
N ILE A 180 -4.61 -7.80 15.75
CA ILE A 180 -3.32 -7.58 15.13
C ILE A 180 -2.40 -6.93 16.15
N ARG A 181 -1.19 -7.51 16.29
CA ARG A 181 -0.12 -6.96 17.09
C ARG A 181 0.74 -6.04 16.24
N VAL A 182 0.93 -4.83 16.74
CA VAL A 182 1.67 -3.77 16.06
C VAL A 182 3.12 -3.77 16.57
N PRO A 183 4.12 -3.38 15.74
CA PRO A 183 5.46 -3.09 16.22
C PRO A 183 5.42 -2.01 17.31
N GLY A 184 5.90 -2.32 18.52
CA GLY A 184 5.83 -1.40 19.67
C GLY A 184 4.73 -1.72 20.68
N GLU A 185 4.35 -2.99 20.84
CA GLU A 185 3.50 -3.50 21.96
C GLU A 185 2.05 -2.96 21.99
N GLY A 186 1.60 -2.33 20.90
CA GLY A 186 0.20 -1.97 20.66
C GLY A 186 -0.61 -3.10 20.04
N PHE A 187 -1.93 -3.01 20.16
CA PHE A 187 -2.89 -3.94 19.54
C PHE A 187 -3.98 -3.21 18.79
N ILE A 188 -4.34 -3.72 17.62
CA ILE A 188 -5.52 -3.29 16.89
C ILE A 188 -6.53 -4.42 16.91
N VAL A 189 -7.72 -4.14 17.44
CA VAL A 189 -8.87 -5.02 17.37
C VAL A 189 -9.76 -4.53 16.25
N VAL A 190 -10.08 -5.43 15.33
CA VAL A 190 -10.86 -5.12 14.14
C VAL A 190 -12.11 -5.98 14.13
N HIS A 191 -13.26 -5.33 14.26
CA HIS A 191 -14.57 -5.95 14.11
C HIS A 191 -14.99 -5.94 12.66
N CYS A 192 -15.11 -7.11 12.05
CA CYS A 192 -15.39 -7.28 10.62
C CYS A 192 -16.72 -8.00 10.39
N ASP A 193 -17.44 -7.61 9.34
CA ASP A 193 -18.54 -8.40 8.81
C ASP A 193 -18.03 -9.59 7.95
N GLN A 194 -18.88 -10.60 7.68
CA GLN A 194 -18.56 -11.84 6.95
C GLN A 194 -17.77 -11.59 5.66
N LYS A 195 -18.29 -10.70 4.80
CA LYS A 195 -17.65 -10.36 3.51
C LYS A 195 -16.26 -9.76 3.69
N MET A 196 -16.06 -9.01 4.78
CA MET A 196 -14.80 -8.32 5.05
C MET A 196 -13.78 -9.26 5.71
N THR A 197 -14.24 -10.18 6.56
CA THR A 197 -13.42 -11.27 7.08
C THR A 197 -12.81 -12.06 5.94
N ASP A 198 -13.62 -12.48 4.97
CA ASP A 198 -13.17 -13.20 3.79
C ASP A 198 -12.08 -12.40 3.04
N LEU A 199 -12.36 -11.13 2.70
CA LEU A 199 -11.39 -10.26 2.00
C LEU A 199 -10.07 -10.03 2.75
N LEU A 200 -10.09 -10.03 4.08
CA LEU A 200 -8.91 -9.81 4.93
C LEU A 200 -8.15 -11.10 5.26
N SER A 201 -8.86 -12.24 5.28
CA SER A 201 -8.31 -13.56 5.59
C SER A 201 -7.69 -14.27 4.40
N PHE A 202 -8.03 -13.93 3.15
CA PHE A 202 -7.40 -14.56 2.00
C PHE A 202 -5.95 -14.10 1.83
N ASP A 203 -5.05 -15.04 2.10
CA ASP A 203 -3.60 -14.98 1.86
C ASP A 203 -3.27 -14.83 0.35
N ASP A 204 -4.23 -15.04 -0.54
CA ASP A 204 -4.09 -14.92 -1.99
C ASP A 204 -5.21 -14.09 -2.60
N VAL A 205 -5.20 -12.78 -2.40
CA VAL A 205 -5.88 -11.89 -3.35
C VAL A 205 -5.07 -11.94 -4.65
N VAL A 206 -5.41 -12.88 -5.53
CA VAL A 206 -4.80 -13.01 -6.85
C VAL A 206 -5.32 -11.88 -7.72
N TYR A 207 -4.47 -10.89 -8.00
CA TYR A 207 -4.81 -9.83 -8.93
C TYR A 207 -4.55 -10.32 -10.34
N ASP A 208 -5.63 -10.66 -11.04
CA ASP A 208 -5.57 -10.98 -12.46
C ASP A 208 -5.19 -9.71 -13.23
N GLN A 209 -3.97 -9.67 -13.78
CA GLN A 209 -3.64 -8.63 -14.73
C GLN A 209 -4.56 -8.76 -15.93
N VAL A 210 -4.96 -7.61 -16.51
CA VAL A 210 -5.81 -7.60 -17.71
C VAL A 210 -5.13 -8.31 -18.89
N PHE A 211 -3.80 -8.44 -18.84
CA PHE A 211 -2.97 -9.06 -19.87
C PHE A 211 -2.19 -10.25 -19.28
N GLY A 212 -2.26 -11.41 -19.95
CA GLY A 212 -1.52 -12.61 -19.52
C GLY A 212 0.00 -12.43 -19.54
N GLU A 213 0.72 -13.33 -18.87
CA GLU A 213 2.17 -13.26 -18.63
C GLU A 213 3.01 -13.05 -19.91
N THR A 214 2.59 -13.66 -21.03
CA THR A 214 3.26 -13.53 -22.33
C THR A 214 3.11 -12.13 -22.92
N THR A 215 1.94 -11.51 -22.78
CA THR A 215 1.67 -10.17 -23.32
C THR A 215 2.39 -9.11 -22.48
N TYR A 216 2.44 -9.31 -21.16
CA TYR A 216 3.24 -8.48 -20.25
C TYR A 216 4.72 -8.49 -20.66
N GLY A 217 5.30 -9.68 -20.86
CA GLY A 217 6.71 -9.81 -21.26
C GLY A 217 7.02 -9.10 -22.59
N ILE A 218 6.13 -9.21 -23.58
CA ILE A 218 6.29 -8.53 -24.88
C ILE A 218 6.22 -7.00 -24.71
N LEU A 219 5.27 -6.47 -23.93
CA LEU A 219 5.15 -5.03 -23.68
C LEU A 219 6.41 -4.47 -23.00
N VAL A 220 6.93 -5.16 -21.99
CA VAL A 220 8.15 -4.76 -21.27
C VAL A 220 9.36 -4.74 -22.19
N LEU A 221 9.51 -5.77 -23.04
CA LEU A 221 10.59 -5.84 -24.02
C LEU A 221 10.47 -4.73 -25.07
N ALA A 222 9.28 -4.49 -25.62
CA ALA A 222 9.03 -3.44 -26.60
C ALA A 222 9.34 -2.06 -26.02
N ALA A 223 8.95 -1.82 -24.77
CA ALA A 223 9.24 -0.58 -24.08
C ALA A 223 10.75 -0.41 -23.80
N GLY A 224 11.44 -1.48 -23.37
CA GLY A 224 12.90 -1.48 -23.22
C GLY A 224 13.62 -1.13 -24.53
N LEU A 225 13.22 -1.75 -25.64
CA LEU A 225 13.76 -1.46 -26.96
C LEU A 225 13.52 0.00 -27.37
N SER A 226 12.29 0.50 -27.20
CA SER A 226 11.96 1.89 -27.52
C SER A 226 12.78 2.89 -26.68
N SER A 227 13.03 2.60 -25.40
CA SER A 227 13.86 3.43 -24.53
C SER A 227 15.33 3.44 -24.96
N ALA A 228 15.88 2.29 -25.38
CA ALA A 228 17.27 2.18 -25.85
C ALA A 228 17.49 2.96 -27.15
N VAL A 229 16.55 2.85 -28.10
CA VAL A 229 16.58 3.63 -29.34
C VAL A 229 16.43 5.12 -29.03
N GLY A 230 15.54 5.49 -28.10
CA GLY A 230 15.39 6.88 -27.64
C GLY A 230 16.69 7.46 -27.06
N MET A 231 17.41 6.69 -26.24
CA MET A 231 18.72 7.09 -25.69
C MET A 231 19.78 7.29 -26.79
N PHE A 232 19.77 6.46 -27.83
CA PHE A 232 20.67 6.65 -28.97
C PHE A 232 20.43 8.00 -29.67
N PHE A 233 19.17 8.39 -29.88
CA PHE A 233 18.84 9.69 -30.47
C PHE A 233 19.17 10.87 -29.54
N LEU A 234 19.08 10.71 -28.21
CA LEU A 234 19.51 11.74 -27.26
C LEU A 234 21.01 12.08 -27.36
N TYR A 235 21.85 11.13 -27.78
CA TYR A 235 23.27 11.39 -27.98
C TYR A 235 23.54 12.42 -29.09
N TRP A 236 22.70 12.43 -30.12
CA TRP A 236 22.79 13.33 -31.26
C TRP A 236 22.04 14.66 -31.07
N CYS A 237 21.47 14.86 -29.89
CA CYS A 237 20.64 16.00 -29.54
C CYS A 237 21.47 17.26 -29.30
N SER A 238 20.89 18.44 -29.52
CA SER A 238 21.57 19.70 -29.20
C SER A 238 21.79 19.85 -27.68
N GLN A 239 22.85 20.56 -27.30
CA GLN A 239 23.19 20.76 -25.88
C GLN A 239 22.09 21.54 -25.13
N GLN A 240 21.33 22.39 -25.82
CA GLN A 240 20.27 23.20 -25.21
C GLN A 240 19.06 22.35 -24.82
N THR A 241 18.56 21.52 -25.73
CA THR A 241 17.43 20.61 -25.47
C THR A 241 17.81 19.53 -24.45
N LEU A 242 19.05 19.04 -24.49
CA LEU A 242 19.58 18.09 -23.50
C LEU A 242 19.62 18.68 -22.08
N LEU A 243 20.05 19.93 -21.92
CA LEU A 243 20.11 20.59 -20.61
C LEU A 243 18.71 20.81 -20.02
N VAL A 244 17.76 21.29 -20.84
CA VAL A 244 16.36 21.48 -20.42
C VAL A 244 15.74 20.16 -19.99
N MET A 245 15.97 19.10 -20.77
CA MET A 245 15.52 17.75 -20.45
C MET A 245 16.08 17.26 -19.11
N ALA A 246 17.39 17.38 -18.91
CA ALA A 246 18.06 16.95 -17.70
C ALA A 246 17.57 17.72 -16.46
N ALA A 247 17.42 19.04 -16.57
CA ALA A 247 16.92 19.87 -15.48
C ALA A 247 15.50 19.49 -15.07
N PHE A 248 14.61 19.28 -16.04
CA PHE A 248 13.24 18.86 -15.76
C PHE A 248 13.17 17.46 -15.17
N TYR A 249 13.94 16.52 -15.72
CA TYR A 249 14.00 15.17 -15.21
C TYR A 249 14.47 15.14 -13.74
N GLN A 250 15.45 15.97 -13.38
CA GLN A 250 15.87 16.15 -11.97
C GLN A 250 14.77 16.75 -11.10
N LEU A 251 14.08 17.78 -11.58
CA LEU A 251 12.93 18.36 -10.88
C LEU A 251 11.84 17.30 -10.63
N LEU A 252 11.56 16.46 -11.62
CA LEU A 252 10.59 15.37 -11.50
C LEU A 252 11.04 14.30 -10.50
N CYS A 253 12.32 13.91 -10.50
CA CYS A 253 12.89 13.04 -9.46
C CYS A 253 12.71 13.64 -8.06
N CYS A 254 13.00 14.93 -7.88
CA CYS A 254 12.81 15.64 -6.62
C CYS A 254 11.33 15.66 -6.19
N LEU A 255 10.40 15.94 -7.10
CA LEU A 255 8.97 15.92 -6.82
C LEU A 255 8.48 14.52 -6.42
N CYS A 256 8.94 13.47 -7.12
CA CYS A 256 8.64 12.09 -6.75
C CYS A 256 9.19 11.74 -5.36
N LEU A 257 10.39 12.20 -5.02
CA LEU A 257 10.96 12.03 -3.68
C LEU A 257 10.12 12.76 -2.62
N VAL A 258 9.76 14.02 -2.84
CA VAL A 258 8.91 14.76 -1.91
C VAL A 258 7.57 14.06 -1.72
N CYS A 259 6.92 13.62 -2.80
CA CYS A 259 5.67 12.87 -2.72
C CYS A 259 5.81 11.54 -1.97
N SER A 260 6.94 10.85 -2.10
CA SER A 260 7.20 9.63 -1.33
C SER A 260 7.38 9.85 0.17
N GLN A 261 7.73 11.07 0.58
CA GLN A 261 7.94 11.44 1.98
C GLN A 261 6.66 11.99 2.63
N ILE A 262 5.57 12.16 1.89
CA ILE A 262 4.31 12.58 2.46
C ILE A 262 3.84 11.44 3.39
N PRO A 263 3.75 11.69 4.72
CA PRO A 263 3.50 10.64 5.70
C PRO A 263 2.14 9.97 5.49
N GLY A 264 1.99 8.74 6.00
CA GLY A 264 0.79 7.89 5.88
C GLY A 264 -0.53 8.51 6.36
N THR A 265 -0.50 9.68 7.03
CA THR A 265 -1.70 10.48 7.34
C THR A 265 -2.41 10.98 6.08
N ALA A 266 -1.72 10.99 4.94
CA ALA A 266 -2.24 11.28 3.62
C ALA A 266 -2.80 10.04 2.90
N LEU A 267 -3.16 8.97 3.62
CA LEU A 267 -3.84 7.81 3.04
C LEU A 267 -5.10 8.23 2.26
N SER A 268 -5.88 9.14 2.85
CA SER A 268 -7.07 9.74 2.25
C SER A 268 -6.79 10.57 1.01
N LEU A 269 -5.54 11.01 0.79
CA LEU A 269 -5.11 11.74 -0.41
C LEU A 269 -4.74 10.80 -1.56
N HIS A 270 -4.42 9.53 -1.28
CA HIS A 270 -4.00 8.57 -2.31
C HIS A 270 -5.10 7.57 -2.64
N TRP A 271 -5.84 7.13 -1.61
CA TRP A 271 -6.88 6.13 -1.71
C TRP A 271 -8.23 6.74 -1.36
N ASP A 272 -9.19 6.57 -2.25
CA ASP A 272 -10.59 6.91 -2.02
C ASP A 272 -11.27 5.69 -1.41
N ILE A 273 -11.48 5.74 -0.09
CA ILE A 273 -11.98 4.60 0.70
C ILE A 273 -13.52 4.65 0.80
N GLN A 274 -14.20 5.25 -0.17
CA GLN A 274 -15.66 5.46 -0.15
C GLN A 274 -16.49 4.17 -0.02
N GLY A 275 -15.91 3.02 -0.38
CA GLY A 275 -16.53 1.70 -0.26
C GLY A 275 -16.45 1.06 1.13
N LEU A 276 -15.59 1.56 2.02
CA LEU A 276 -15.46 1.06 3.39
C LEU A 276 -15.96 2.10 4.39
N GLU A 277 -16.86 1.66 5.25
CA GLU A 277 -17.25 2.40 6.44
C GLU A 277 -16.34 1.97 7.58
N MET A 278 -15.42 2.85 7.95
CA MET A 278 -14.52 2.64 9.07
C MET A 278 -14.95 3.54 10.22
N GLU A 279 -15.39 2.92 11.31
CA GLU A 279 -15.72 3.62 12.54
C GLU A 279 -14.69 3.23 13.61
N ARG A 280 -13.88 4.21 14.03
CA ARG A 280 -12.90 4.04 15.09
C ARG A 280 -13.61 4.27 16.41
N MET A 281 -13.91 3.19 17.12
CA MET A 281 -14.69 3.23 18.35
C MET A 281 -13.86 3.79 19.50
N GLN A 282 -12.64 3.26 19.68
CA GLN A 282 -11.80 3.65 20.80
C GLN A 282 -10.32 3.69 20.41
N THR A 283 -9.59 4.69 20.93
CA THR A 283 -8.14 4.80 20.76
C THR A 283 -7.53 5.25 22.07
N THR A 284 -6.65 4.42 22.62
CA THR A 284 -5.99 4.70 23.91
C THR A 284 -4.52 4.34 23.84
N ILE A 285 -3.68 5.16 24.46
CA ILE A 285 -2.25 4.85 24.61
C ILE A 285 -2.11 4.18 25.97
N GLN A 286 -1.57 2.97 25.95
CA GLN A 286 -1.34 2.18 27.16
C GLN A 286 0.11 2.32 27.64
N TRP A 287 0.31 2.01 28.91
CA TRP A 287 1.60 2.19 29.59
C TRP A 287 2.43 0.89 29.66
N SER A 288 1.78 -0.26 29.49
CA SER A 288 2.41 -1.58 29.53
C SER A 288 1.76 -2.52 28.51
N TYR A 289 2.54 -3.44 27.94
CA TYR A 289 2.06 -4.50 27.06
C TYR A 289 0.88 -5.30 27.65
N ILE A 290 0.93 -5.58 28.95
CA ILE A 290 -0.12 -6.33 29.64
C ILE A 290 -1.44 -5.53 29.71
N GLU A 291 -1.32 -4.20 29.79
CA GLU A 291 -2.48 -3.32 29.75
C GLU A 291 -3.06 -3.21 28.33
N SER A 292 -2.19 -3.21 27.32
CA SER A 292 -2.59 -3.31 25.90
C SER A 292 -3.34 -4.63 25.62
N LEU A 293 -2.88 -5.75 26.21
CA LEU A 293 -3.58 -7.04 26.14
C LEU A 293 -4.94 -7.02 26.84
N ARG A 294 -5.04 -6.36 28.00
CA ARG A 294 -6.32 -6.14 28.68
C ARG A 294 -7.28 -5.36 27.80
N PHE A 295 -6.81 -4.26 27.20
CA PHE A 295 -7.61 -3.44 26.31
C PHE A 295 -8.16 -4.26 25.14
N ALA A 296 -7.30 -5.01 24.45
CA ALA A 296 -7.72 -5.86 23.34
C ALA A 296 -8.71 -6.95 23.78
N SER A 297 -8.53 -7.52 24.97
CA SER A 297 -9.45 -8.54 25.51
C SER A 297 -10.80 -7.98 25.89
N ASN A 298 -10.83 -6.75 26.43
CA ASN A 298 -12.08 -6.04 26.74
C ASN A 298 -12.87 -5.71 25.47
N ALA A 299 -12.19 -5.25 24.41
CA ALA A 299 -12.83 -4.98 23.12
C ALA A 299 -13.46 -6.25 22.51
N LEU A 300 -12.79 -7.40 22.62
CA LEU A 300 -13.29 -8.69 22.11
C LEU A 300 -14.29 -9.38 23.04
N GLY A 301 -14.36 -8.98 24.30
CA GLY A 301 -15.10 -9.66 25.36
C GLY A 301 -14.63 -11.09 25.66
N ARG A 302 -13.39 -11.46 25.29
CA ARG A 302 -12.80 -12.80 25.49
C ARG A 302 -11.28 -12.71 25.66
N THR A 303 -10.68 -13.67 26.37
CA THR A 303 -9.22 -13.73 26.65
C THR A 303 -8.51 -14.96 26.07
N ASP A 304 -9.26 -15.96 25.59
CA ASP A 304 -8.73 -17.23 25.04
C ASP A 304 -7.73 -17.06 23.89
N TRP A 305 -7.89 -15.99 23.13
CA TRP A 305 -7.07 -15.68 21.97
C TRP A 305 -5.61 -15.40 22.33
N ILE A 306 -5.33 -14.98 23.57
CA ILE A 306 -3.97 -14.62 24.03
C ILE A 306 -3.02 -15.83 23.97
N LEU A 307 -3.48 -16.98 24.48
CA LEU A 307 -2.70 -18.23 24.46
C LEU A 307 -2.69 -18.84 23.07
N LYS A 308 -3.83 -18.86 22.38
CA LYS A 308 -3.98 -19.48 21.06
C LYS A 308 -3.17 -18.75 19.98
N GLY A 309 -3.03 -17.43 20.08
CA GLY A 309 -2.17 -16.63 19.20
C GLY A 309 -0.71 -16.59 19.60
N GLY A 310 -0.32 -17.27 20.69
CA GLY A 310 1.07 -17.27 21.16
C GLY A 310 1.58 -15.87 21.50
N PHE A 311 0.71 -15.01 22.03
CA PHE A 311 1.08 -13.66 22.49
C PHE A 311 1.72 -13.67 23.87
N LEU A 312 1.43 -14.69 24.68
CA LEU A 312 2.07 -15.00 25.95
C LEU A 312 2.49 -16.48 26.00
N PRO A 313 3.56 -16.82 26.74
CA PRO A 313 3.97 -18.20 26.94
C PRO A 313 2.93 -18.96 27.78
N ASP A 314 2.68 -20.22 27.40
CA ASP A 314 1.73 -21.08 28.10
C ASP A 314 2.33 -21.62 29.41
N THR A 315 2.14 -20.87 30.49
CA THR A 315 2.63 -21.18 31.83
C THR A 315 1.51 -21.05 32.86
N ASP A 316 1.58 -21.82 33.96
CA ASP A 316 0.58 -21.78 35.04
C ASP A 316 0.30 -20.39 35.64
N PRO A 317 1.30 -19.51 35.88
CA PRO A 317 1.00 -18.18 36.41
C PRO A 317 0.33 -17.28 35.36
N VAL A 318 0.65 -17.43 34.07
CA VAL A 318 -0.04 -16.73 32.97
C VAL A 318 -1.48 -17.19 32.85
N ARG A 319 -1.75 -18.49 32.91
CA ARG A 319 -3.14 -19.02 32.88
C ARG A 319 -3.98 -18.49 34.04
N ARG A 320 -3.40 -18.37 35.24
CA ARG A 320 -4.06 -17.75 36.39
C ARG A 320 -4.40 -16.30 36.13
N TRP A 321 -3.47 -15.53 35.57
CA TRP A 321 -3.72 -14.14 35.20
C TRP A 321 -4.82 -14.02 34.13
N ILE A 322 -4.82 -14.87 33.10
CA ILE A 322 -5.86 -14.88 32.05
C ILE A 322 -7.24 -15.19 32.63
N TYR A 323 -7.32 -16.12 33.58
CA TYR A 323 -8.56 -16.45 34.27
C TYR A 323 -9.04 -15.29 35.18
N GLU A 324 -8.12 -14.56 35.83
CA GLU A 324 -8.47 -13.34 36.54
C GLU A 324 -8.92 -12.22 35.60
N ALA A 325 -8.26 -12.09 34.44
CA ALA A 325 -8.62 -11.11 33.41
C ALA A 325 -10.02 -11.37 32.85
N GLU A 326 -10.36 -12.63 32.60
CA GLU A 326 -11.68 -13.03 32.10
C GLU A 326 -12.81 -12.64 33.08
N LYS A 327 -12.55 -12.74 34.38
CA LYS A 327 -13.51 -12.32 35.42
C LYS A 327 -13.73 -10.82 35.50
N HIS A 328 -12.74 -10.03 35.08
CA HIS A 328 -12.78 -8.56 35.13
C HIS A 328 -12.96 -7.95 33.74
N LEU A 329 -13.49 -8.72 32.78
CA LEU A 329 -13.86 -8.20 31.46
C LEU A 329 -14.90 -7.07 31.62
N GLY A 330 -14.61 -5.91 31.04
CA GLY A 330 -15.46 -4.71 31.12
C GLY A 330 -15.27 -3.85 32.37
N ASP A 331 -14.41 -4.27 33.32
CA ASP A 331 -14.01 -3.42 34.43
C ASP A 331 -12.84 -2.51 34.01
N HIS A 332 -13.10 -1.21 33.90
CA HIS A 332 -12.08 -0.23 33.52
C HIS A 332 -11.08 0.08 34.65
N GLU A 333 -11.47 -0.10 35.91
CA GLU A 333 -10.62 0.22 37.09
C GLU A 333 -9.64 -0.92 37.43
N TRP A 334 -9.86 -2.12 36.88
CA TRP A 334 -8.95 -3.24 37.09
C TRP A 334 -7.61 -3.05 36.38
N HIS A 335 -6.53 -2.95 37.18
CA HIS A 335 -5.17 -2.81 36.67
C HIS A 335 -4.52 -4.17 36.35
N ALA A 336 -4.44 -4.49 35.07
CA ALA A 336 -3.95 -5.77 34.58
C ALA A 336 -2.47 -6.01 34.91
N ALA A 337 -1.62 -4.99 34.77
CA ALA A 337 -0.21 -5.08 35.15
C ALA A 337 0.01 -5.27 36.66
N GLY A 338 -0.92 -4.77 37.50
CA GLY A 338 -0.87 -5.01 38.94
C GLY A 338 -1.21 -6.46 39.30
N ALA A 339 -2.17 -7.06 38.60
CA ALA A 339 -2.52 -8.47 38.74
C ALA A 339 -1.40 -9.39 38.24
N TRP A 340 -0.74 -9.00 37.15
CA TRP A 340 0.40 -9.73 36.58
C TRP A 340 1.51 -9.98 37.61
N ASN A 341 1.92 -8.92 38.30
CA ASN A 341 2.94 -9.00 39.35
C ASN A 341 2.48 -9.88 40.54
N LYS A 342 1.18 -9.92 40.84
CA LYS A 342 0.63 -10.78 41.91
C LYS A 342 0.64 -12.26 41.54
N CYS A 343 0.48 -12.58 40.26
CA CYS A 343 0.54 -13.96 39.77
C CYS A 343 1.98 -14.51 39.72
N GLY A 344 2.99 -13.66 39.91
CA GLY A 344 4.40 -14.04 39.97
C GLY A 344 5.04 -14.28 38.60
N VAL A 345 4.58 -13.55 37.57
CA VAL A 345 5.16 -13.54 36.22
C VAL A 345 6.02 -12.30 36.03
#